data_AF-D4DRZ6-F1
#
_entry.id   AF-D4DRZ6-F1
#
_cell.length_a   1.000
_cell.length_b   1.000
_cell.length_c   1.000
_cell.angle_alpha   90.00
_cell.angle_beta   90.00
_cell.angle_gamma   90.00
#
_symmetry.space_group_name_H-M   'P 1'
#
loop_
_entity.id
_entity.type
_entity.pdbx_description
1 polymer ?
#
loop_
_entity_poly.entity_id
_entity_poly.type
_entity_poly.pdbx_seq_one_letter_code
_entity_poly.pdbx_strand_id
1 'polypeptide(L)' 'MFKAVLLGQWHSLSDPELEHSLITRIDFNLFCRFDELSIPNYSTLCRYRNWLAQDDTLSELLELINRQLTEKA' A
#
# COMPACT_ATOMS: atom_id res chain seq x y z
N MET A 1 -5.95 1.82 -3.55
CA MET A 1 -4.63 1.40 -4.07
C MET A 1 -3.47 1.87 -3.21
N PHE A 2 -3.24 3.18 -3.02
CA PHE A 2 -2.10 3.67 -2.24
C PHE A 2 -1.94 3.05 -0.84
N LYS A 3 -3.03 2.93 -0.07
CA LYS A 3 -3.01 2.27 1.25
C LYS A 3 -2.44 0.86 1.25
N ALA A 4 -2.69 0.08 0.19
CA ALA A 4 -2.11 -1.26 0.07
C ALA A 4 -0.60 -1.19 -0.15
N VAL A 5 -0.13 -0.32 -1.04
CA VAL A 5 1.32 -0.11 -1.25
C VAL A 5 1.99 0.41 0.02
N LEU A 6 1.33 1.29 0.78
CA LEU A 6 1.81 1.76 2.06
C LEU A 6 1.99 0.61 3.08
N LEU A 7 1.01 -0.28 3.18
CA LEU A 7 1.13 -1.50 4.01
C LEU A 7 2.26 -2.40 3.52
N GLY A 8 2.41 -2.57 2.21
CA GLY A 8 3.53 -3.30 1.63
C GLY A 8 4.89 -2.70 2.02
N GLN A 9 5.03 -1.38 2.00
CA GLN A 9 6.24 -0.68 2.43
C GLN A 9 6.52 -0.83 3.93
N TRP A 10 5.53 -0.62 4.80
CA TRP A 10 5.72 -0.73 6.25
C TRP A 10 6.01 -2.15 6.74
N HIS A 11 5.48 -3.15 6.04
CA HIS A 11 5.70 -4.56 6.37
C HIS A 11 6.79 -5.23 5.50
N SER A 12 7.49 -4.47 4.65
CA SER A 12 8.53 -4.97 3.74
C SER A 12 8.07 -6.16 2.87
N LEU A 13 6.85 -6.10 2.33
CA LEU A 13 6.24 -7.17 1.54
C LEU A 13 6.49 -6.98 0.04
N SER A 14 6.73 -8.10 -0.66
CA SER A 14 6.64 -8.15 -2.12
C SER A 14 5.19 -8.04 -2.61
N ASP A 15 4.96 -7.82 -3.92
CA ASP A 15 3.59 -7.69 -4.44
C ASP A 15 2.76 -8.98 -4.26
N PRO A 16 3.31 -10.20 -4.45
CA PRO A 16 2.57 -11.42 -4.16
C PRO A 16 2.24 -11.60 -2.67
N GLU A 17 3.16 -11.25 -1.78
CA GLU A 17 2.92 -11.31 -0.33
C GLU A 17 1.89 -10.28 0.12
N LEU A 18 1.90 -9.09 -0.50
CA LEU A 18 0.91 -8.05 -0.26
C LEU A 18 -0.47 -8.46 -0.74
N GLU A 19 -0.61 -9.01 -1.94
CA GLU A 19 -1.88 -9.58 -2.43
C GLU A 19 -2.42 -10.64 -1.45
N HIS A 20 -1.58 -11.60 -1.05
CA HIS A 20 -1.96 -12.63 -0.10
C HIS A 20 -2.39 -12.04 1.26
N SER A 21 -1.67 -11.02 1.73
CA SER A 21 -1.98 -10.33 3.00
C SER A 21 -3.28 -9.54 2.95
N LEU A 22 -3.61 -8.91 1.81
CA LEU A 22 -4.87 -8.18 1.64
C LEU A 22 -6.10 -9.11 1.68
N ILE A 23 -5.93 -10.38 1.33
CA ILE A 23 -6.98 -11.41 1.36
C ILE A 23 -7.09 -12.05 2.74
N THR A 24 -5.95 -12.40 3.34
CA THR A 24 -5.93 -13.25 4.55
C THR A 24 -5.92 -12.48 5.85
N ARG A 25 -5.44 -11.23 5.86
CA ARG A 25 -5.30 -10.44 7.08
C ARG A 25 -6.41 -9.40 7.20
N ILE A 26 -7.22 -9.54 8.26
CA ILE A 26 -8.37 -8.67 8.53
C ILE A 26 -7.95 -7.21 8.77
N ASP A 27 -6.81 -6.97 9.42
CA ASP A 27 -6.28 -5.62 9.65
C ASP A 27 -5.93 -4.90 8.34
N PHE A 28 -5.34 -5.61 7.38
CA PHE A 28 -5.03 -5.09 6.05
C PHE A 28 -6.29 -4.73 5.27
N ASN A 29 -7.28 -5.63 5.29
CA ASN A 29 -8.56 -5.41 4.64
C ASN A 29 -9.29 -4.20 5.26
N LEU A 30 -9.39 -4.13 6.59
CA LEU A 30 -10.06 -3.05 7.31
C LEU A 30 -9.40 -1.68 7.04
N PHE A 31 -8.07 -1.65 6.94
CA PHE A 31 -7.33 -0.43 6.63
C PHE A 31 -7.57 0.05 5.19
N CYS A 32 -7.47 -0.87 4.23
CA CYS A 32 -7.62 -0.56 2.81
C CYS A 32 -9.07 -0.30 2.39
N ARG A 33 -10.03 -0.97 3.05
CA ARG A 33 -11.47 -0.95 2.75
C ARG A 33 -11.78 -1.31 1.30
N PHE A 34 -11.15 -2.38 0.81
CA PHE A 34 -11.55 -2.96 -0.47
C PHE A 34 -12.82 -3.77 -0.28
N ASP A 35 -13.75 -3.68 -1.24
CA ASP A 35 -14.80 -4.70 -1.36
C ASP A 35 -14.14 -6.03 -1.75
N GLU A 36 -14.69 -7.17 -1.30
CA GLU A 36 -14.09 -8.50 -1.55
C GLU A 36 -13.81 -8.76 -3.04
N LEU A 37 -14.66 -8.25 -3.94
CA LEU A 37 -14.51 -8.39 -5.39
C LEU A 37 -13.50 -7.41 -6.02
N SER A 38 -12.95 -6.49 -5.24
CA SER A 38 -12.10 -5.38 -5.70
C SER A 38 -10.66 -5.47 -5.21
N ILE A 39 -10.27 -6.58 -4.57
CA ILE A 39 -8.90 -6.78 -4.09
C ILE A 39 -7.95 -6.83 -5.30
N PRO A 40 -6.95 -5.93 -5.39
CA PRO A 40 -6.03 -5.91 -6.51
C PRO A 40 -5.08 -7.11 -6.45
N ASN A 41 -4.92 -7.80 -7.59
CA ASN A 41 -3.91 -8.84 -7.72
C ASN A 41 -2.48 -8.28 -7.77
N TYR A 42 -1.46 -9.14 -7.61
CA TYR A 42 -0.05 -8.73 -7.58
C TYR A 42 0.37 -7.94 -8.82
N SER A 43 -0.17 -8.27 -10.01
CA SER A 43 0.18 -7.55 -11.24
C SER A 43 -0.32 -6.10 -11.21
N THR A 44 -1.47 -5.87 -10.59
CA THR A 44 -2.08 -4.55 -10.45
C THR A 44 -1.34 -3.73 -9.40
N LEU A 45 -0.93 -4.36 -8.30
CA LEU A 45 -0.07 -3.76 -7.28
C LEU A 45 1.29 -3.35 -7.87
N CYS A 46 1.94 -4.26 -8.62
CA CYS A 46 3.23 -4.02 -9.26
C CYS A 46 3.18 -2.85 -10.24
N ARG A 47 2.18 -2.80 -11.15
CA ARG A 47 1.99 -1.68 -12.08
C ARG A 47 1.84 -0.35 -11.33
N TYR A 48 1.04 -0.33 -10.28
CA TYR A 48 0.80 0.88 -9.50
C TYR A 48 2.05 1.32 -8.71
N ARG A 49 2.81 0.38 -8.15
CA ARG A 49 4.09 0.67 -7.48
C ARG A 49 5.12 1.22 -8.45
N ASN A 50 5.24 0.63 -9.65
CA ASN A 50 6.15 1.13 -10.69
C ASN A 50 5.73 2.49 -11.23
N TRP A 51 4.43 2.79 -11.25
CA TRP A 51 3.94 4.13 -11.59
C TRP A 51 4.35 5.15 -10.54
N LEU A 52 4.20 4.85 -9.24
CA LEU A 52 4.65 5.74 -8.16
C LEU A 52 6.17 5.93 -8.09
N ALA A 53 6.95 4.96 -8.57
CA ALA A 53 8.41 5.01 -8.57
C ALA A 53 9.00 5.86 -9.72
N GLN A 54 8.24 6.10 -10.80
CA GLN A 54 8.76 6.79 -11.99
C GLN A 54 9.15 8.24 -11.72
N ASP A 55 8.40 8.94 -10.88
CA ASP A 55 8.62 10.35 -10.57
C ASP A 55 9.01 10.60 -9.11
N ASP A 56 9.57 9.58 -8.42
CA ASP A 56 9.88 9.59 -6.97
C ASP A 56 8.68 9.92 -6.06
N THR A 57 7.46 9.89 -6.62
CA THR A 57 6.20 10.23 -5.93
C THR A 57 5.97 9.36 -4.70
N LEU A 58 6.44 8.10 -4.71
CA LEU A 58 6.35 7.23 -3.53
C LEU A 58 7.09 7.84 -2.33
N SER A 59 8.31 8.35 -2.54
CA SER A 59 9.14 8.93 -1.48
C SER A 59 8.49 10.19 -0.91
N GLU A 60 8.03 11.10 -1.78
CA GLU A 60 7.31 12.31 -1.38
C GLU A 60 6.06 12.01 -0.56
N LEU A 61 5.26 11.02 -0.97
CA LEU A 61 4.06 10.62 -0.24
C LEU A 61 4.38 10.02 1.13
N LEU A 62 5.46 9.24 1.26
CA LEU A 62 5.91 8.70 2.54
C LEU A 62 6.38 9.81 3.48
N GLU A 63 7.13 10.79 2.98
CA GLU A 63 7.53 11.97 3.76
C GLU A 63 6.33 12.76 4.25
N LEU A 64 5.33 13.00 3.39
CA LEU A 64 4.11 13.70 3.77
C LEU A 64 3.34 12.99 4.87
N ILE A 65 3.23 11.66 4.80
CA ILE A 65 2.58 10.86 5.85
C ILE A 65 3.35 10.97 7.17
N ASN A 66 4.67 10.80 7.13
CA ASN A 66 5.51 10.90 8.32
C ASN A 66 5.43 12.29 8.96
N ARG A 67 5.38 13.36 8.15
CA ARG A 67 5.16 14.71 8.64
C ARG A 67 3.81 14.83 9.36
N GLN A 68 2.72 14.37 8.75
CA GLN A 68 1.39 14.43 9.35
C GLN A 68 1.27 13.60 10.64
N LEU A 69 1.94 12.45 10.69
CA LEU A 69 2.00 11.62 11.90
C LEU A 69 2.77 12.31 13.02
N THR A 70 3.87 13.00 12.68
CA THR A 70 4.69 13.74 13.65
C THR A 70 3.98 15.00 14.16
N GLU A 71 3.25 15.72 13.30
CA GLU A 71 2.45 16.89 13.68
C GLU A 71 1.24 16.55 14.56
N LYS A 72 0.77 15.29 14.53
CA LYS A 72 -0.35 14.79 15.34
C LYS A 72 0.08 14.08 16.63
N ALA A 73 1.38 13.85 16.81
CA ALA A 73 1.97 13.23 18.00
C ALA A 73 2.28 14.29 19.07
#